data_AF-A0A964Z779-F1
#
_entry.id   AF-A0A964Z779-F1
#
_cell.length_a   1.000
_cell.length_b   1.000
_cell.length_c   1.000
_cell.angle_alpha   90.00
_cell.angle_beta   90.00
_cell.angle_gamma   90.00
#
_symmetry.space_group_name_H-M   'P 1'
#
loop_
_entity.id
_entity.type
_entity.pdbx_description
1 polymer ?
#
loop_
_entity_poly.entity_id
_entity_poly.type
_entity_poly.pdbx_seq_one_letter_code
_entity_poly.pdbx_strand_id
1 'polypeptide(L)'
;MRNLLAFLAFCVLSFAIVGGYLGWYSPRTGAGPDGKPSLSIDFNTKKIAEDIKAAEQAIEKKLAERAAAAESANQATGEKKKDDKTLKQ
;
A
#
# COMPACT_ATOMS: atom_id res chain seq x y z
N MET A 1 -20.06 -15.04 9.10
CA MET A 1 -19.55 -14.85 7.73
C MET A 1 -18.15 -15.45 7.60
N ARG A 2 -18.05 -16.71 7.15
CA ARG A 2 -16.78 -17.48 7.14
C ARG A 2 -15.69 -16.85 6.25
N ASN A 3 -16.09 -16.15 5.20
CA ASN A 3 -15.16 -15.53 4.25
C ASN A 3 -14.50 -14.26 4.80
N LEU A 4 -15.21 -13.52 5.66
CA LEU A 4 -14.71 -12.27 6.22
C LEU A 4 -13.63 -12.53 7.30
N LEU A 5 -13.79 -13.60 8.08
CA LEU A 5 -12.74 -14.06 9.00
C LEU A 5 -11.49 -14.54 8.26
N ALA A 6 -11.64 -15.24 7.13
CA ALA A 6 -10.50 -15.65 6.32
C ALA A 6 -9.73 -14.45 5.75
N PHE A 7 -10.45 -13.42 5.30
CA PHE A 7 -9.84 -12.18 4.82
C PHE A 7 -9.13 -11.41 5.94
N LEU A 8 -9.73 -11.36 7.14
CA LEU A 8 -9.12 -10.74 8.30
C LEU A 8 -7.82 -11.48 8.70
N ALA A 9 -7.86 -12.81 8.73
CA ALA A 9 -6.69 -13.63 9.03
C ALA A 9 -5.57 -13.39 8.01
N PHE A 10 -5.93 -13.33 6.72
CA PHE A 10 -4.98 -13.02 5.65
C PHE A 10 -4.37 -11.61 5.80
N CYS A 11 -5.18 -10.61 6.12
CA CYS A 11 -4.70 -9.25 6.40
C CYS A 11 -3.71 -9.27 7.56
N VAL A 12 -4.07 -9.85 8.70
CA VAL A 12 -3.19 -9.89 9.88
C VAL A 12 -1.88 -10.60 9.56
N LEU A 13 -1.92 -11.72 8.82
CA LEU A 13 -0.72 -12.45 8.41
C LEU A 13 0.17 -11.60 7.49
N SER A 14 -0.43 -10.91 6.52
CA SER A 14 0.28 -10.03 5.60
C SER A 14 0.94 -8.87 6.34
N PHE A 15 0.23 -8.25 7.28
CA PHE A 15 0.77 -7.19 8.14
C PHE A 15 1.91 -7.69 9.02
N ALA A 16 1.82 -8.90 9.59
CA ALA A 16 2.89 -9.47 10.39
C ALA A 16 4.16 -9.74 9.55
N ILE A 17 4.00 -10.28 8.34
CA ILE A 17 5.12 -10.57 7.43
C ILE A 17 5.75 -9.27 6.92
N VAL A 18 4.95 -8.35 6.39
CA VAL A 18 5.43 -7.08 5.83
C VAL A 18 5.99 -6.18 6.91
N GLY A 19 5.32 -6.06 8.06
CA GLY A 19 5.81 -5.29 9.20
C GLY A 19 7.08 -5.88 9.80
N GLY A 20 7.22 -7.22 9.79
CA GLY A 20 8.49 -7.87 10.13
C GLY A 20 9.61 -7.49 9.16
N TYR A 21 9.33 -7.50 7.86
CA TYR A 21 10.31 -7.17 6.82
C TYR A 21 10.71 -5.68 6.81
N LEU A 22 9.77 -4.75 7.03
CA LEU A 22 10.03 -3.31 7.15
C LEU A 22 10.69 -2.92 8.49
N GLY A 23 10.81 -3.86 9.43
CA GLY A 23 11.40 -3.63 10.74
C GLY A 23 10.49 -2.88 11.72
N TRP A 24 9.18 -2.99 11.56
CA TRP A 24 8.18 -2.44 12.49
C TRP A 24 8.24 -3.10 13.87
N TYR A 25 8.68 -4.36 13.91
CA TYR A 25 8.83 -5.14 15.12
C TYR A 25 10.31 -5.48 15.31
N SER A 26 10.97 -4.86 16.30
CA SER A 26 12.32 -5.25 16.70
C SER A 26 12.24 -6.02 18.02
N PRO A 27 12.35 -7.37 18.00
CA PRO A 27 12.46 -8.13 19.23
C PRO A 27 13.83 -7.86 19.85
N ARG A 28 13.88 -7.06 20.90
CA ARG A 28 15.10 -6.84 21.67
C ARG A 28 15.13 -7.88 22.79
N THR A 29 15.88 -8.95 22.58
CA THR A 29 16.15 -9.95 23.62
C THR A 29 17.23 -9.39 24.55
N GLY A 30 16.82 -8.88 25.70
CA GLY A 30 17.73 -8.41 26.75
C GLY A 30 17.79 -9.42 27.89
N ALA A 31 18.97 -9.64 28.46
CA ALA A 31 19.04 -10.23 29.79
C ALA A 31 18.50 -9.19 30.78
N GLY A 32 17.39 -9.49 31.46
CA GLY A 32 16.89 -8.64 32.53
C GLY A 32 17.93 -8.58 33.67
N PRO A 33 17.91 -7.52 34.51
CA PRO A 33 18.86 -7.34 35.62
C PRO A 33 18.96 -8.56 36.56
N ASP A 34 17.89 -9.36 36.62
CA ASP A 34 17.76 -10.52 37.50
C ASP A 34 18.13 -11.87 36.84
N GLY A 35 18.78 -11.85 35.67
CA GLY A 35 19.15 -13.08 34.93
C GLY A 35 17.96 -13.81 34.28
N LYS A 36 16.76 -13.20 34.28
CA LYS A 36 15.57 -13.72 33.60
C LYS A 36 15.53 -13.23 32.14
N PRO A 37 15.13 -14.09 31.18
CA PRO A 37 14.98 -13.67 29.79
C PRO A 37 13.88 -12.61 29.68
N SER A 38 14.26 -11.38 29.31
CA SER A 38 13.36 -10.27 29.07
C SER A 38 13.12 -10.14 27.57
N LEU A 39 11.89 -10.42 27.14
CA LEU A 39 11.46 -10.19 25.76
C LEU A 39 10.76 -8.83 25.67
N SER A 40 11.50 -7.79 25.26
CA SER A 40 10.93 -6.48 24.97
C SER A 40 10.67 -6.38 23.47
N ILE A 41 9.39 -6.29 23.10
CA ILE A 41 8.97 -6.07 21.72
C ILE A 41 8.87 -4.56 21.52
N ASP A 42 9.85 -3.99 20.83
CA ASP A 42 9.84 -2.56 20.50
C ASP A 42 9.08 -2.37 19.17
N PHE A 43 7.94 -1.69 19.26
CA PHE A 43 7.11 -1.34 18.11
C PHE A 43 7.57 0.01 17.56
N ASN A 44 8.23 0.01 16.41
CA ASN A 44 8.85 1.19 15.85
C ASN A 44 7.80 2.07 15.13
N THR A 45 6.96 2.75 15.91
CA THR A 45 5.78 3.51 15.45
C THR A 45 6.13 4.63 14.47
N LYS A 46 7.34 5.18 14.55
CA LYS A 46 7.85 6.20 13.62
C LYS A 46 7.97 5.66 12.20
N LYS A 47 8.53 4.45 12.04
CA LYS A 47 8.65 3.80 10.73
C LYS A 47 7.29 3.44 10.15
N ILE A 48 6.38 2.93 10.97
CA ILE A 48 5.02 2.62 10.55
C ILE A 48 4.34 3.88 9.96
N ALA A 49 4.46 5.02 10.65
CA ALA A 49 3.88 6.27 10.18
C ALA A 49 4.51 6.80 8.88
N GLU A 50 5.82 6.66 8.71
CA GLU A 50 6.52 7.03 7.47
C GLU A 50 6.11 6.14 6.30
N ASP A 51 6.06 4.82 6.50
CA ASP A 51 5.67 3.86 5.46
C ASP A 51 4.21 4.06 5.02
N ILE A 52 3.30 4.36 5.96
CA ILE A 52 1.90 4.68 5.64
C ILE A 52 1.81 5.96 4.79
N LYS A 53 2.54 7.02 5.16
CA LYS A 53 2.57 8.26 4.37
C LYS A 53 3.15 8.05 2.98
N ALA A 54 4.22 7.27 2.87
CA ALA A 54 4.82 6.94 1.59
C ALA A 54 3.87 6.13 0.70
N ALA A 55 3.13 5.17 1.30
CA ALA A 55 2.12 4.39 0.59
C ALA A 55 0.96 5.27 0.10
N GLU A 56 0.46 6.18 0.93
CA GLU A 56 -0.60 7.13 0.57
C GLU A 56 -0.18 8.00 -0.62
N GLN A 57 1.01 8.61 -0.55
CA GLN A 57 1.56 9.40 -1.65
C GLN A 57 1.75 8.60 -2.95
N ALA A 58 2.19 7.34 -2.83
CA ALA A 58 2.35 6.46 -3.98
C ALA A 58 1.01 6.14 -4.64
N ILE A 59 -0.04 5.90 -3.84
CA ILE A 59 -1.40 5.64 -4.34
C ILE A 59 -1.96 6.88 -5.03
N GLU A 60 -1.86 8.05 -4.39
CA GLU A 60 -2.30 9.33 -4.97
C GLU A 60 -1.61 9.59 -6.31
N LYS A 61 -0.29 9.42 -6.38
CA LYS A 61 0.48 9.58 -7.61
C LYS A 61 0.03 8.62 -8.70
N LYS A 62 -0.13 7.33 -8.37
CA LYS A 62 -0.58 6.31 -9.33
C LYS A 62 -2.00 6.58 -9.83
N LEU A 63 -2.88 7.09 -8.96
CA LEU A 63 -4.25 7.43 -9.32
C LEU A 63 -4.29 8.66 -10.23
N ALA A 64 -3.50 9.69 -9.92
CA ALA A 64 -3.34 10.87 -10.76
C ALA A 64 -2.73 10.54 -12.14
N GLU A 65 -1.69 9.70 -12.19
CA GLU A 65 -1.10 9.20 -13.46
C GLU A 65 -2.14 8.44 -14.28
N ARG A 66 -2.96 7.58 -13.65
CA ARG A 66 -4.02 6.84 -14.35
C ARG A 66 -5.16 7.73 -14.82
N ALA A 67 -5.53 8.75 -14.05
CA ALA A 67 -6.52 9.74 -14.46
C ALA A 67 -6.03 10.52 -15.68
N ALA A 68 -4.79 11.02 -15.66
CA ALA A 68 -4.19 11.72 -16.80
C ALA A 68 -4.05 10.83 -18.04
N ALA A 69 -3.66 9.56 -17.85
CA ALA A 69 -3.58 8.59 -18.94
C ALA A 69 -4.96 8.24 -19.53
N ALA A 70 -6.01 8.18 -18.69
CA ALA A 70 -7.38 7.96 -19.13
C ALA A 70 -7.94 9.14 -19.93
N GLU A 71 -7.63 10.38 -19.54
CA GLU A 71 -8.00 11.58 -20.30
C GLU A 71 -7.29 11.65 -21.64
N SER A 72 -6.00 11.29 -21.69
CA SER A 72 -5.20 11.23 -22.91
C SER A 72 -5.74 10.16 -23.88
N ALA A 73 -6.19 9.02 -23.36
CA ALA A 73 -6.82 7.97 -24.16
C ALA A 73 -8.21 8.38 -24.69
N ASN A 74 -8.96 9.17 -23.92
CA ASN A 74 -10.28 9.64 -24.32
C ASN A 74 -10.21 10.76 -25.38
N GLN A 75 -9.21 11.66 -25.31
CA GLN A 75 -8.97 12.68 -26.33
C GLN A 75 -8.52 12.07 -27.67
N ALA A 76 -7.61 11.09 -27.65
CA ALA A 76 -7.18 10.37 -28.86
C ALA A 76 -8.32 9.58 -29.54
N THR A 77 -9.31 9.13 -28.77
CA THR A 77 -10.50 8.45 -29.30
C THR A 77 -11.57 9.45 -29.78
N GLY A 78 -11.63 10.63 -29.16
CA GLY A 78 -12.52 11.74 -29.54
C GLY A 78 -12.12 12.43 -30.84
N GLU A 79 -10.82 12.60 -31.12
CA GLU A 79 -10.32 13.13 -32.40
C GLU A 79 -10.60 12.17 -33.56
N LYS A 80 -10.25 10.89 -33.44
CA LYS A 80 -10.51 9.90 -34.51
C LYS A 80 -11.99 9.77 -34.91
N LYS A 81 -12.91 10.00 -33.97
CA LYS A 81 -14.36 9.91 -34.23
C LYS A 81 -14.92 11.18 -34.89
N LYS A 82 -14.26 12.34 -34.76
CA LYS A 82 -14.61 13.55 -35.50
C LYS A 82 -14.15 13.46 -36.95
N ASP A 83 -12.94 12.98 -37.19
CA ASP A 83 -12.38 12.91 -38.55
C ASP A 83 -13.12 11.92 -39.47
N ASP A 84 -13.57 10.77 -38.96
CA ASP A 84 -14.37 9.79 -39.73
C ASP A 84 -15.79 10.32 -40.09
N LYS A 85 -16.34 11.21 -39.27
CA LYS A 85 -17.70 11.75 -39.48
C LYS A 85 -17.72 12.92 -40.48
N THR A 86 -16.64 13.69 -40.58
CA THR A 86 -16.50 14.79 -41.54
C THR A 86 -16.15 14.35 -42.96
N LEU A 87 -15.68 13.11 -43.16
CA LEU A 87 -15.34 12.59 -44.49
C LEU A 87 -16.53 11.97 -45.25
N LYS A 88 -17.71 11.90 -44.63
CA LYS A 88 -18.93 11.30 -45.19
C LYS A 88 -20.09 12.29 -45.39
N GLN A 89 -19.84 13.60 -45.30
CA GLN A 89 -20.81 14.63 -45.68
C GLN A 89 -20.44 15.28 -47.00
#